data_AF-A0A6C0B3U1-F1
#
_entry.id   AF-A0A6C0B3U1-F1
#
_cell.length_a   1.000
_cell.length_b   1.000
_cell.length_c   1.000
_cell.angle_alpha   90.00
_cell.angle_beta   90.00
_cell.angle_gamma   90.00
#
_symmetry.space_group_name_H-M   'P 1'
#
loop_
_entity.id
_entity.type
_entity.pdbx_description
1 polymer ?
#
loop_
_entity_poly.entity_id
_entity_poly.type
_entity_poly.pdbx_seq_one_letter_code
_entity_poly.pdbx_strand_id
1 'polypeptide(L)'
;MEPSAFCSISTFTCHHELFGLLLSISIYHPGAKVYLMVDTKTHDAINSFTPKLNLKIKWFIELDKYTGLNRVQMSELNIWEEFQMMKPVILRKTLLKEADAIFLDSDIVLLDKINDIDTSKDLGVSPQFITNYHVKKTGYYNGGVVWTKNKLVPDKWIHYTKTSRYFDQASIEDLVKEFSYFEFGENYNLQCWRYYLSNESSEQIGKHITSRPNDKLYYKNKPLKFIHTHFLDKRFNTFNSHIIKHLQHAKMYKILLIIDRIINNKWVIRTPKQPLGGIWRHTNDSYRELLILIHYNNKDVEVIPSENIGHIWLTQNILLYDRPTLEWYDNTAKSSQLLLLGNGSIEKEGRIIKNNNTKVVPWIFWPRKPMVLEKILKDNGILSFEERTCNSIFIGNFENPVQQKFRNNTNWSSVIEEFHCTKGSQHKFTHKEYLMKLRSARFGLCLRGYGSKCHREVELMSMGTVPIVTPEVSIKSYDDPPIENVHYITAQNPVELKQKLTNIDKGKWTEMSINCHEWYMRNVHSKNTWNTTLDCIFNS
;
A
#
# COMPACT_ATOMS: atom_id res chain seq x y z
N MET A 1 -8.13 4.82 27.18
CA MET A 1 -8.40 5.83 26.14
C MET A 1 -7.30 5.76 25.08
N GLU A 2 -7.52 6.35 23.90
CA GLU A 2 -6.45 6.55 22.91
C GLU A 2 -5.55 7.72 23.33
N PRO A 3 -4.24 7.67 23.01
CA PRO A 3 -3.36 8.81 23.26
C PRO A 3 -3.74 9.99 22.35
N SER A 4 -3.58 11.22 22.85
CA SER A 4 -3.90 12.43 22.08
C SER A 4 -2.93 12.66 20.90
N ALA A 5 -1.68 12.18 21.04
CA ALA A 5 -0.67 12.23 19.99
C ALA A 5 0.40 11.14 20.13
N PHE A 6 1.10 10.88 19.04
CA PHE A 6 2.30 10.05 18.98
C PHE A 6 3.52 10.94 18.76
N CYS A 7 4.68 10.55 19.29
CA CYS A 7 5.95 11.14 18.91
C CYS A 7 7.06 10.12 18.77
N SER A 8 8.03 10.43 17.91
CA SER A 8 9.20 9.57 17.67
C SER A 8 10.41 10.42 17.24
N ILE A 9 11.59 9.83 17.30
CA ILE A 9 12.82 10.39 16.74
C ILE A 9 13.43 9.39 15.76
N SER A 10 14.04 9.87 14.68
CA SER A 10 14.79 8.99 13.77
C SER A 10 15.81 9.76 12.93
N THR A 11 16.88 9.07 12.54
CA THR A 11 17.87 9.57 11.59
C THR A 11 17.86 8.73 10.32
N PHE A 12 18.61 9.19 9.31
CA PHE A 12 18.55 8.59 7.98
C PHE A 12 18.99 7.12 7.95
N THR A 13 19.76 6.65 8.94
CA THR A 13 20.12 5.23 9.02
C THR A 13 18.92 4.33 9.31
N CYS A 14 17.87 4.85 9.96
CA CYS A 14 16.69 4.10 10.42
C CYS A 14 15.38 4.58 9.78
N HIS A 15 15.43 5.41 8.72
CA HIS A 15 14.23 5.96 8.07
C HIS A 15 13.24 4.89 7.57
N HIS A 16 13.75 3.71 7.20
CA HIS A 16 12.95 2.58 6.71
C HIS A 16 12.11 1.94 7.84
N GLU A 17 12.65 1.91 9.06
CA GLU A 17 11.93 1.48 10.26
C GLU A 17 10.89 2.54 10.66
N LEU A 18 11.29 3.83 10.68
CA LEU A 18 10.35 4.93 10.92
C LEU A 18 9.16 4.88 9.96
N PHE A 19 9.39 4.59 8.68
CA PHE A 19 8.30 4.41 7.72
C PHE A 19 7.33 3.29 8.16
N GLY A 20 7.86 2.16 8.63
CA GLY A 20 7.07 1.06 9.14
C GLY A 20 6.23 1.43 10.37
N LEU A 21 6.82 2.16 11.32
CA LEU A 21 6.10 2.74 12.45
C LEU A 21 4.95 3.62 11.96
N LEU A 22 5.25 4.62 11.13
CA LEU A 22 4.25 5.58 10.66
C LEU A 22 3.13 4.92 9.87
N LEU A 23 3.44 3.99 8.97
CA LEU A 23 2.44 3.31 8.17
C LEU A 23 1.56 2.40 9.05
N SER A 24 2.13 1.74 10.07
CA SER A 24 1.34 0.98 11.04
C SER A 24 0.46 1.87 11.92
N ILE A 25 0.92 3.05 12.37
CA ILE A 25 0.08 4.05 13.05
C ILE A 25 -1.05 4.51 12.12
N SER A 26 -0.76 4.77 10.84
CA SER A 26 -1.76 5.19 9.85
C SER A 26 -2.89 4.17 9.67
N ILE A 27 -2.62 2.88 9.89
CA ILE A 27 -3.62 1.80 9.82
C ILE A 27 -4.48 1.76 11.08
N TYR A 28 -3.86 1.80 12.26
CA TYR A 28 -4.58 1.59 13.53
C TYR A 28 -5.13 2.86 14.16
N HIS A 29 -4.60 4.02 13.79
CA HIS A 29 -4.95 5.36 14.27
C HIS A 29 -5.02 6.37 13.11
N PRO A 30 -5.95 6.16 12.16
CA PRO A 30 -6.07 7.03 10.99
C PRO A 30 -6.35 8.48 11.41
N GLY A 31 -5.62 9.42 10.82
CA GLY A 31 -5.73 10.85 11.10
C GLY A 31 -5.09 11.31 12.41
N ALA A 32 -4.35 10.43 13.11
CA ALA A 32 -3.65 10.77 14.34
C ALA A 32 -2.58 11.86 14.15
N LYS A 33 -2.34 12.62 15.20
CA LYS A 33 -1.26 13.62 15.24
C LYS A 33 0.05 12.93 15.59
N VAL A 34 1.08 13.15 14.77
CA VAL A 34 2.41 12.56 14.98
C VAL A 34 3.47 13.64 14.96
N TYR A 35 4.25 13.74 16.02
CA TYR A 35 5.32 14.72 16.17
C TYR A 35 6.67 14.01 15.97
N LEU A 36 7.40 14.39 14.93
CA LEU A 36 8.64 13.73 14.53
C LEU A 36 9.81 14.67 14.64
N MET A 37 10.84 14.26 15.38
CA MET A 37 12.14 14.90 15.35
C MET A 37 13.08 14.09 14.47
N VAL A 38 13.57 14.69 13.39
CA VAL A 38 14.32 13.97 12.35
C VAL A 38 15.47 14.83 11.80
N ASP A 39 16.34 14.21 11.02
CA ASP A 39 17.27 14.94 10.15
C ASP A 39 16.61 15.28 8.80
N THR A 40 17.24 16.19 8.04
CA THR A 40 16.74 16.67 6.74
C THR A 40 16.56 15.51 5.75
N LYS A 41 17.51 14.58 5.70
CA LYS A 41 17.45 13.43 4.76
C LYS A 41 16.29 12.51 5.08
N THR A 42 15.98 12.31 6.35
CA THR A 42 14.86 11.47 6.81
C THR A 42 13.53 12.14 6.51
N HIS A 43 13.41 13.45 6.75
CA HIS A 43 12.24 14.23 6.35
C HIS A 43 11.95 14.07 4.85
N ASP A 44 12.98 14.26 4.02
CA ASP A 44 12.83 14.18 2.57
C ASP A 44 12.50 12.76 2.10
N ALA A 45 13.13 11.75 2.72
CA ALA A 45 12.84 10.35 2.46
C ALA A 45 11.36 10.01 2.75
N ILE A 46 10.87 10.33 3.95
CA ILE A 46 9.48 10.04 4.33
C ILE A 46 8.48 10.76 3.43
N ASN A 47 8.72 12.03 3.06
CA ASN A 47 7.84 12.78 2.18
C ASN A 47 7.83 12.27 0.72
N SER A 48 8.85 11.51 0.33
CA SER A 48 8.95 10.91 -1.00
C SER A 48 8.29 9.53 -1.13
N PHE A 49 7.91 8.91 0.00
CA PHE A 49 7.39 7.54 0.01
C PHE A 49 5.92 7.44 -0.39
N THR A 50 5.57 6.24 -0.84
CA THR A 50 4.21 5.85 -1.19
C THR A 50 3.76 4.70 -0.28
N PRO A 51 2.50 4.63 0.17
CA PRO A 51 1.43 5.59 -0.09
C PRO A 51 1.58 6.83 0.80
N LYS A 52 0.75 7.85 0.56
CA LYS A 52 0.64 8.97 1.50
C LYS A 52 0.09 8.47 2.83
N LEU A 53 0.75 8.86 3.92
CA LEU A 53 0.36 8.49 5.27
C LEU A 53 -0.93 9.23 5.67
N ASN A 54 -1.93 8.51 6.20
CA ASN A 54 -3.12 9.11 6.79
C ASN A 54 -2.83 9.59 8.21
N LEU A 55 -1.92 10.57 8.32
CA LEU A 55 -1.42 11.12 9.57
C LEU A 55 -1.28 12.63 9.48
N LYS A 56 -1.46 13.32 10.61
CA LYS A 56 -1.22 14.75 10.76
C LYS A 56 0.18 14.95 11.33
N ILE A 57 1.20 14.86 10.47
CA ILE A 57 2.61 14.91 10.89
C ILE A 57 3.05 16.37 11.16
N LYS A 58 3.76 16.57 12.28
CA LYS A 58 4.46 17.81 12.66
C LYS A 58 5.95 17.53 12.73
N TRP A 59 6.74 18.29 11.97
CA TRP A 59 8.16 18.05 11.79
C TRP A 59 9.03 18.99 12.64
N PHE A 60 10.08 18.42 13.24
CA PHE A 60 11.20 19.14 13.87
C PHE A 60 12.50 18.63 13.24
N ILE A 61 13.04 19.39 12.29
CA ILE A 61 14.25 19.02 11.57
C ILE A 61 15.45 19.51 12.39
N GLU A 62 15.88 18.69 13.34
CA GLU A 62 16.86 19.07 14.37
C GLU A 62 17.93 18.00 14.62
N LEU A 63 17.89 16.87 13.90
CA LEU A 63 18.82 15.76 14.08
C LEU A 63 19.95 15.72 13.06
N ASP A 64 20.16 16.78 12.27
CA ASP A 64 21.17 16.79 11.20
C ASP A 64 22.58 16.44 11.69
N LYS A 65 22.91 16.83 12.94
CA LYS A 65 24.15 16.47 13.65
C LYS A 65 24.42 14.95 13.70
N TYR A 66 23.38 14.14 13.70
CA TYR A 66 23.44 12.68 13.86
C TYR A 66 23.30 11.91 12.53
N THR A 67 23.13 12.63 11.42
CA THR A 67 22.80 12.03 10.12
C THR A 67 23.86 11.03 9.67
N GLY A 68 23.43 9.81 9.34
CA GLY A 68 24.32 8.77 8.79
C GLY A 68 25.22 8.09 9.83
N LEU A 69 25.16 8.49 11.10
CA LEU A 69 25.91 7.86 12.18
C LEU A 69 25.11 6.71 12.79
N ASN A 70 25.80 5.60 13.08
CA ASN A 70 25.24 4.52 13.88
C ASN A 70 25.62 4.66 15.37
N ARG A 71 25.07 3.80 16.23
CA ARG A 71 25.36 3.81 17.68
C ARG A 71 26.85 3.77 18.01
N VAL A 72 27.63 2.94 17.32
CA VAL A 72 29.07 2.80 17.59
C VAL A 72 29.77 4.12 17.31
N GLN A 73 29.53 4.71 16.15
CA GLN A 73 30.12 6.00 15.75
C GLN A 73 29.68 7.14 16.69
N MET A 74 28.40 7.20 17.09
CA MET A 74 27.95 8.20 18.05
C MET A 74 28.57 8.02 19.44
N SER A 75 28.86 6.78 19.84
CA SER A 75 29.53 6.49 21.11
C SER A 75 31.00 6.93 21.07
N GLU A 76 31.70 6.65 19.97
CA GLU A 76 33.09 7.11 19.74
C GLU A 76 33.20 8.64 19.74
N LEU A 77 32.16 9.32 19.24
CA LEU A 77 32.08 10.78 19.23
C LEU A 77 31.53 11.38 20.55
N ASN A 78 31.18 10.56 21.54
CA ASN A 78 30.56 10.99 22.81
C ASN A 78 29.25 11.80 22.64
N ILE A 79 28.47 11.52 21.59
CA ILE A 79 27.19 12.19 21.29
C ILE A 79 25.98 11.25 21.41
N TRP A 80 26.18 9.98 21.76
CA TRP A 80 25.11 8.99 21.92
C TRP A 80 24.13 9.36 23.04
N GLU A 81 24.64 9.80 24.19
CA GLU A 81 23.79 10.18 25.33
C GLU A 81 22.94 11.41 25.00
N GLU A 82 23.56 12.38 24.33
CA GLU A 82 22.88 13.58 23.83
C GLU A 82 21.75 13.22 22.85
N PHE A 83 22.02 12.28 21.92
CA PHE A 83 21.02 11.77 20.99
C PHE A 83 19.84 11.10 21.71
N GLN A 84 20.11 10.26 22.71
CA GLN A 84 19.04 9.63 23.51
C GLN A 84 18.15 10.65 24.22
N MET A 85 18.71 11.80 24.62
CA MET A 85 17.93 12.90 25.21
C MET A 85 17.01 13.61 24.22
N MET A 86 17.09 13.35 22.92
CA MET A 86 16.11 13.85 21.97
C MET A 86 14.73 13.22 22.17
N LYS A 87 14.63 12.04 22.79
CA LYS A 87 13.37 11.36 23.14
C LYS A 87 12.51 12.20 24.11
N PRO A 88 12.99 12.56 25.32
CA PRO A 88 12.24 13.47 26.18
C PRO A 88 12.07 14.86 25.55
N VAL A 89 13.02 15.37 24.76
CA VAL A 89 12.87 16.69 24.11
C VAL A 89 11.68 16.72 23.15
N ILE A 90 11.51 15.72 22.27
CA ILE A 90 10.34 15.68 21.36
C ILE A 90 9.04 15.47 22.14
N LEU A 91 9.06 14.66 23.21
CA LEU A 91 7.91 14.44 24.08
C LEU A 91 7.48 15.77 24.74
N ARG A 92 8.43 16.54 25.26
CA ARG A 92 8.19 17.90 25.80
C ARG A 92 7.54 18.81 24.77
N LYS A 93 8.10 18.89 23.56
CA LYS A 93 7.55 19.73 22.48
C LYS A 93 6.12 19.33 22.12
N THR A 94 5.82 18.04 22.14
CA THR A 94 4.48 17.50 21.87
C THR A 94 3.48 17.92 22.95
N LEU A 95 3.85 17.81 24.23
CA LEU A 95 2.99 18.17 25.38
C LEU A 95 2.74 19.69 25.52
N LEU A 96 3.51 20.53 24.82
CA LEU A 96 3.17 21.95 24.70
C LEU A 96 1.92 22.19 23.84
N LYS A 97 1.55 21.22 23.00
CA LYS A 97 0.45 21.33 22.02
C LYS A 97 -0.69 20.36 22.29
N GLU A 98 -0.41 19.24 22.96
CA GLU A 98 -1.33 18.13 23.17
C GLU A 98 -1.52 17.85 24.66
N ALA A 99 -2.67 17.25 25.01
CA ALA A 99 -3.01 16.94 26.40
C ALA A 99 -2.14 15.81 26.98
N ASP A 100 -1.80 14.84 26.13
CA ASP A 100 -0.93 13.71 26.43
C ASP A 100 -0.23 13.24 25.15
N ALA A 101 0.81 12.42 25.30
CA ALA A 101 1.48 11.81 24.17
C ALA A 101 2.13 10.48 24.54
N ILE A 102 2.25 9.60 23.56
CA ILE A 102 3.10 8.40 23.63
C ILE A 102 4.32 8.56 22.73
N PHE A 103 5.50 8.37 23.32
CA PHE A 103 6.76 8.20 22.61
C PHE A 103 6.92 6.73 22.19
N LEU A 104 7.29 6.51 20.93
CA LEU A 104 7.61 5.20 20.36
C LEU A 104 8.94 5.26 19.60
N ASP A 105 9.85 4.31 19.84
CA ASP A 105 11.06 4.12 19.04
C ASP A 105 10.70 3.75 17.58
N SER A 106 11.56 4.13 16.63
CA SER A 106 11.26 4.01 15.19
C SER A 106 11.19 2.57 14.68
N ASP A 107 11.76 1.61 15.39
CA ASP A 107 11.77 0.16 15.07
C ASP A 107 10.57 -0.59 15.67
N ILE A 108 9.53 0.14 16.08
CA ILE A 108 8.25 -0.41 16.51
C ILE A 108 7.30 -0.55 15.32
N VAL A 109 6.59 -1.69 15.24
CA VAL A 109 5.49 -1.91 14.30
C VAL A 109 4.21 -2.24 15.06
N LEU A 110 3.17 -1.44 14.86
CA LEU A 110 1.85 -1.69 15.45
C LEU A 110 1.15 -2.88 14.79
N LEU A 111 0.49 -3.67 15.61
CA LEU A 111 -0.30 -4.85 15.24
C LEU A 111 -1.77 -4.75 15.68
N ASP A 112 -2.09 -3.79 16.56
CA ASP A 112 -3.44 -3.49 16.99
C ASP A 112 -3.54 -2.05 17.56
N LYS A 113 -4.76 -1.56 17.77
CA LYS A 113 -5.01 -0.21 18.29
C LYS A 113 -4.54 -0.04 19.74
N ILE A 114 -3.92 1.09 20.06
CA ILE A 114 -3.57 1.49 21.44
C ILE A 114 -4.73 2.33 22.00
N ASN A 115 -5.61 1.74 22.79
CA ASN A 115 -6.88 2.38 23.20
C ASN A 115 -7.21 2.24 24.69
N ASP A 116 -6.29 1.73 25.49
CA ASP A 116 -6.43 1.40 26.90
C ASP A 116 -5.43 2.17 27.79
N ILE A 117 -5.00 3.36 27.36
CA ILE A 117 -4.22 4.26 28.21
C ILE A 117 -5.03 4.60 29.48
N ASP A 118 -4.42 4.40 30.65
CA ASP A 118 -4.96 4.82 31.95
C ASP A 118 -4.58 6.27 32.22
N THR A 119 -5.49 7.18 31.87
CA THR A 119 -5.30 8.62 32.06
C THR A 119 -5.54 9.08 33.49
N SER A 120 -5.85 8.19 34.44
CA SER A 120 -5.84 8.55 35.86
C SER A 120 -4.42 8.80 36.37
N LYS A 121 -3.42 8.19 35.71
CA LYS A 121 -1.99 8.31 36.01
C LYS A 121 -1.31 9.40 35.21
N ASP A 122 -0.14 9.80 35.66
CA ASP A 122 0.72 10.80 35.00
C ASP A 122 1.66 10.18 33.97
N LEU A 123 2.02 8.91 34.16
CA LEU A 123 3.07 8.23 33.43
C LEU A 123 2.63 6.79 33.06
N GLY A 124 2.96 6.36 31.85
CA GLY A 124 2.79 4.99 31.37
C GLY A 124 4.13 4.46 30.90
N VAL A 125 4.57 3.34 31.48
CA VAL A 125 5.90 2.76 31.24
C VAL A 125 5.80 1.30 30.82
N SER A 126 6.74 0.85 29.99
CA SER A 126 6.75 -0.52 29.47
C SER A 126 7.84 -1.35 30.15
N PRO A 127 7.52 -2.33 31.01
CA PRO A 127 8.52 -3.25 31.54
C PRO A 127 9.20 -4.05 30.40
N GLN A 128 10.48 -4.39 30.57
CA GLN A 128 11.25 -5.17 29.57
C GLN A 128 11.00 -6.68 29.67
N PHE A 129 10.65 -7.17 30.86
CA PHE A 129 10.43 -8.59 31.15
C PHE A 129 11.63 -9.50 30.79
N ILE A 130 12.83 -9.01 31.09
CA ILE A 130 14.11 -9.72 30.96
C ILE A 130 14.64 -10.15 32.35
N THR A 131 15.70 -10.96 32.39
CA THR A 131 16.26 -11.43 33.66
C THR A 131 16.76 -10.28 34.53
N ASN A 132 16.76 -10.49 35.85
CA ASN A 132 17.27 -9.53 36.83
C ASN A 132 18.73 -9.13 36.56
N TYR A 133 19.53 -10.02 35.97
CA TYR A 133 20.90 -9.70 35.56
C TYR A 133 20.93 -8.57 34.54
N HIS A 134 20.08 -8.62 33.52
CA HIS A 134 20.01 -7.57 32.50
C HIS A 134 19.30 -6.32 33.01
N VAL A 135 18.23 -6.46 33.81
CA VAL A 135 17.56 -5.31 34.46
C VAL A 135 18.52 -4.45 35.27
N LYS A 136 19.42 -5.10 36.04
CA LYS A 136 20.45 -4.37 36.81
C LYS A 136 21.39 -3.57 35.92
N LYS A 137 21.61 -3.99 34.68
CA LYS A 137 22.45 -3.27 33.71
C LYS A 137 21.70 -2.18 32.96
N THR A 138 20.49 -2.47 32.47
CA THR A 138 19.82 -1.64 31.46
C THR A 138 18.57 -0.91 31.94
N GLY A 139 18.12 -1.16 33.18
CA GLY A 139 16.84 -0.67 33.68
C GLY A 139 15.76 -1.74 33.65
N TYR A 140 14.67 -1.52 34.38
CA TYR A 140 13.48 -2.37 34.42
C TYR A 140 12.52 -2.05 33.26
N TYR A 141 12.34 -0.77 32.95
CA TYR A 141 11.50 -0.28 31.87
C TYR A 141 12.28 -0.11 30.56
N ASN A 142 11.59 -0.12 29.42
CA ASN A 142 12.16 0.12 28.09
C ASN A 142 12.01 1.59 27.70
N GLY A 143 13.09 2.21 27.22
CA GLY A 143 13.13 3.63 26.84
C GLY A 143 12.46 3.93 25.49
N GLY A 144 12.01 2.90 24.77
CA GLY A 144 11.32 3.03 23.50
C GLY A 144 9.82 3.21 23.60
N VAL A 145 9.24 3.12 24.82
CA VAL A 145 7.79 3.28 25.03
C VAL A 145 7.52 4.02 26.33
N VAL A 146 7.12 5.29 26.21
CA VAL A 146 6.74 6.13 27.35
C VAL A 146 5.51 6.94 26.98
N TRP A 147 4.44 6.81 27.75
CA TRP A 147 3.28 7.70 27.67
C TRP A 147 3.29 8.67 28.85
N THR A 148 2.88 9.91 28.62
CA THR A 148 2.63 10.84 29.73
C THR A 148 1.65 11.93 29.35
N LYS A 149 0.90 12.41 30.34
CA LYS A 149 0.13 13.67 30.29
C LYS A 149 0.79 14.80 31.08
N ASN A 150 1.84 14.50 31.85
CA ASN A 150 2.45 15.44 32.77
C ASN A 150 3.66 16.13 32.11
N LYS A 151 3.58 17.46 32.00
CA LYS A 151 4.57 18.29 31.31
C LYS A 151 5.95 18.31 31.99
N LEU A 152 6.04 17.90 33.26
CA LEU A 152 7.30 17.84 34.01
C LEU A 152 8.09 16.55 33.76
N VAL A 153 7.43 15.47 33.30
CA VAL A 153 8.07 14.17 33.08
C VAL A 153 9.27 14.27 32.13
N PRO A 154 9.19 14.95 30.97
CA PRO A 154 10.35 15.08 30.08
C PRO A 154 11.57 15.76 30.73
N ASP A 155 11.37 16.83 31.49
CA ASP A 155 12.47 17.56 32.12
C ASP A 155 13.11 16.74 33.25
N LYS A 156 12.29 16.01 34.02
CA LYS A 156 12.77 15.05 35.01
C LYS A 156 13.50 13.87 34.38
N TRP A 157 13.05 13.40 33.22
CA TRP A 157 13.71 12.32 32.50
C TRP A 157 15.12 12.74 32.06
N ILE A 158 15.27 13.95 31.53
CA ILE A 158 16.58 14.53 31.20
C ILE A 158 17.45 14.66 32.46
N HIS A 159 16.87 15.14 33.57
CA HIS A 159 17.59 15.29 34.83
C HIS A 159 18.13 13.95 35.37
N TYR A 160 17.28 12.93 35.50
CA TYR A 160 17.66 11.62 36.02
C TYR A 160 18.62 10.86 35.10
N THR A 161 18.60 11.14 33.80
CA THR A 161 19.53 10.52 32.86
C THR A 161 20.98 10.92 33.13
N LYS A 162 21.25 12.09 33.71
CA LYS A 162 22.62 12.55 34.03
C LYS A 162 23.39 11.61 34.97
N THR A 163 22.68 10.87 35.81
CA THR A 163 23.25 9.89 36.75
C THR A 163 22.80 8.47 36.44
N SER A 164 22.21 8.26 35.26
CA SER A 164 21.68 6.96 34.86
C SER A 164 22.79 5.99 34.53
N ARG A 165 22.64 4.75 35.02
CA ARG A 165 23.54 3.65 34.69
C ARG A 165 23.41 3.17 33.25
N TYR A 166 22.33 3.52 32.57
CA TYR A 166 22.08 3.12 31.20
C TYR A 166 21.18 4.14 30.49
N PHE A 167 21.81 5.26 30.11
CA PHE A 167 21.25 6.32 29.26
C PHE A 167 19.81 6.71 29.66
N ASP A 168 18.93 6.90 28.68
CA ASP A 168 17.51 7.21 28.85
C ASP A 168 16.72 6.11 29.55
N GLN A 169 17.11 4.84 29.40
CA GLN A 169 16.24 3.74 29.77
C GLN A 169 16.22 3.47 31.28
N ALA A 170 17.38 3.45 31.94
CA ALA A 170 17.42 3.14 33.38
C ALA A 170 16.87 4.27 34.26
N SER A 171 16.93 5.53 33.80
CA SER A 171 16.38 6.68 34.53
C SER A 171 14.86 6.70 34.63
N ILE A 172 14.15 5.88 33.84
CA ILE A 172 12.70 5.72 33.95
C ILE A 172 12.30 5.13 35.32
N GLU A 173 13.17 4.35 35.95
CA GLU A 173 12.96 3.84 37.31
C GLU A 173 12.85 4.96 38.35
N ASP A 174 13.48 6.11 38.11
CA ASP A 174 13.37 7.28 38.99
C ASP A 174 12.12 8.08 38.70
N LEU A 175 11.65 8.11 37.44
CA LEU A 175 10.37 8.71 37.07
C LEU A 175 9.20 8.02 37.78
N VAL A 176 9.17 6.68 37.82
CA VAL A 176 8.06 5.95 38.47
C VAL A 176 8.03 6.13 39.99
N LYS A 177 9.14 6.55 40.61
CA LYS A 177 9.18 6.90 42.04
C LYS A 177 8.58 8.29 42.31
N GLU A 178 8.64 9.20 41.33
CA GLU A 178 8.17 10.58 41.46
C GLU A 178 6.72 10.76 40.99
N PHE A 179 6.31 10.06 39.93
CA PHE A 179 5.02 10.27 39.27
C PHE A 179 4.06 9.10 39.48
N SER A 180 2.75 9.39 39.54
CA SER A 180 1.75 8.33 39.50
C SER A 180 1.81 7.62 38.16
N TYR A 181 1.87 6.29 38.16
CA TYR A 181 2.11 5.53 36.93
C TYR A 181 1.21 4.30 36.76
N PHE A 182 1.14 3.81 35.52
CA PHE A 182 0.70 2.46 35.18
C PHE A 182 1.78 1.76 34.34
N GLU A 183 1.70 0.44 34.29
CA GLU A 183 2.56 -0.38 33.44
C GLU A 183 1.76 -0.91 32.25
N PHE A 184 2.34 -0.80 31.05
CA PHE A 184 1.81 -1.50 29.90
C PHE A 184 1.90 -3.01 30.11
N GLY A 185 0.83 -3.72 29.73
CA GLY A 185 0.78 -5.18 29.88
C GLY A 185 1.80 -5.92 29.00
N GLU A 186 2.01 -7.21 29.26
CA GLU A 186 2.98 -8.02 28.50
C GLU A 186 2.73 -8.08 26.98
N ASN A 187 1.48 -7.86 26.55
CA ASN A 187 1.05 -7.81 25.16
C ASN A 187 1.32 -6.47 24.47
N TYR A 188 1.96 -5.54 25.17
CA TYR A 188 2.58 -4.34 24.62
C TYR A 188 4.09 -4.55 24.49
N ASN A 189 4.70 -3.89 23.52
CA ASN A 189 6.15 -3.81 23.38
C ASN A 189 6.85 -5.18 23.43
N LEU A 190 6.37 -6.15 22.63
CA LEU A 190 7.02 -7.45 22.56
C LEU A 190 8.37 -7.30 21.85
N GLN A 191 9.41 -7.08 22.64
CA GLN A 191 10.77 -6.84 22.21
C GLN A 191 11.47 -8.14 21.81
N CYS A 192 12.32 -8.07 20.79
CA CYS A 192 13.21 -9.18 20.44
C CYS A 192 14.07 -9.62 21.64
N TRP A 193 14.56 -8.68 22.47
CA TRP A 193 15.36 -9.02 23.65
C TRP A 193 14.61 -9.82 24.71
N ARG A 194 13.30 -9.68 24.84
CA ARG A 194 12.48 -10.54 25.71
C ARG A 194 12.55 -11.99 25.27
N TYR A 195 12.64 -12.25 23.96
CA TYR A 195 12.78 -13.60 23.42
C TYR A 195 14.11 -14.29 23.77
N TYR A 196 15.17 -13.52 24.00
CA TYR A 196 16.52 -14.04 24.25
C TYR A 196 16.99 -13.92 25.70
N LEU A 197 16.49 -12.91 26.42
CA LEU A 197 17.02 -12.50 27.73
C LEU A 197 15.99 -12.63 28.85
N SER A 198 14.80 -13.22 28.61
CA SER A 198 13.83 -13.44 29.68
C SER A 198 14.19 -14.62 30.58
N ASN A 199 13.48 -14.73 31.71
CA ASN A 199 13.57 -15.91 32.57
C ASN A 199 12.93 -17.15 31.90
N GLU A 200 12.03 -16.94 30.94
CA GLU A 200 11.47 -17.99 30.10
C GLU A 200 12.42 -18.25 28.90
N SER A 201 12.52 -19.50 28.45
CA SER A 201 13.29 -19.83 27.26
C SER A 201 12.66 -19.23 26.01
N SER A 202 13.44 -19.06 24.93
CA SER A 202 12.92 -18.66 23.61
C SER A 202 11.75 -19.51 23.15
N GLU A 203 11.77 -20.81 23.44
CA GLU A 203 10.67 -21.73 23.10
C GLU A 203 9.40 -21.42 23.89
N GLN A 204 9.52 -21.14 25.19
CA GLN A 204 8.39 -20.77 26.04
C GLN A 204 7.77 -19.44 25.59
N ILE A 205 8.60 -18.41 25.34
CA ILE A 205 8.14 -17.14 24.78
C ILE A 205 7.46 -17.36 23.42
N GLY A 206 8.05 -18.20 22.57
CA GLY A 206 7.49 -18.57 21.28
C GLY A 206 6.10 -19.23 21.37
N LYS A 207 5.86 -20.06 22.40
CA LYS A 207 4.55 -20.71 22.67
C LYS A 207 3.48 -19.71 23.13
N HIS A 208 3.88 -18.60 23.77
CA HIS A 208 2.94 -17.54 24.17
C HIS A 208 2.47 -16.70 22.99
N ILE A 209 3.24 -16.68 21.90
CA ILE A 209 2.85 -16.03 20.64
C ILE A 209 1.90 -16.98 19.92
N THR A 210 0.65 -16.55 19.77
CA THR A 210 -0.39 -17.30 19.06
C THR A 210 -1.04 -16.42 18.03
N SER A 211 -1.73 -17.03 17.06
CA SER A 211 -2.45 -16.29 16.03
C SER A 211 -3.71 -17.02 15.62
N ARG A 212 -4.73 -16.25 15.24
CA ARG A 212 -6.01 -16.76 14.74
C ARG A 212 -6.17 -16.38 13.27
N PRO A 213 -6.54 -17.31 12.37
CA PRO A 213 -6.74 -17.00 10.96
C PRO A 213 -7.76 -15.90 10.74
N ASN A 214 -7.43 -14.93 9.89
CA ASN A 214 -8.25 -13.76 9.56
C ASN A 214 -8.61 -12.85 10.75
N ASP A 215 -7.79 -12.84 11.80
CA ASP A 215 -7.98 -12.01 12.99
C ASP A 215 -6.68 -11.27 13.35
N LYS A 216 -5.93 -11.73 14.35
CA LYS A 216 -4.73 -11.06 14.82
C LYS A 216 -3.74 -11.98 15.54
N LEU A 217 -2.62 -11.39 15.97
CA LEU A 217 -1.65 -12.00 16.86
C LEU A 217 -2.02 -11.75 18.32
N TYR A 218 -1.64 -12.71 19.15
CA TYR A 218 -1.87 -12.69 20.58
C TYR A 218 -0.57 -13.03 21.30
N TYR A 219 -0.38 -12.42 22.47
CA TYR A 219 0.66 -12.78 23.41
C TYR A 219 0.01 -13.09 24.76
N LYS A 220 0.19 -14.32 25.27
CA LYS A 220 -0.48 -14.81 26.49
C LYS A 220 -2.00 -14.56 26.46
N ASN A 221 -2.64 -14.93 25.34
CA ASN A 221 -4.09 -14.79 25.08
C ASN A 221 -4.64 -13.35 25.03
N LYS A 222 -3.79 -12.32 25.08
CA LYS A 222 -4.20 -10.93 24.86
C LYS A 222 -3.76 -10.46 23.46
N PRO A 223 -4.55 -9.62 22.76
CA PRO A 223 -4.13 -9.03 21.49
C PRO A 223 -2.76 -8.39 21.61
N LEU A 224 -1.82 -8.82 20.75
CA LEU A 224 -0.49 -8.23 20.71
C LEU A 224 -0.59 -6.86 20.04
N LYS A 225 -0.17 -5.81 20.74
CA LYS A 225 -0.39 -4.42 20.34
C LYS A 225 0.68 -3.90 19.41
N PHE A 226 1.94 -4.21 19.69
CA PHE A 226 3.07 -3.92 18.82
C PHE A 226 4.30 -4.75 19.19
N ILE A 227 5.17 -4.91 18.19
CA ILE A 227 6.48 -5.56 18.30
C ILE A 227 7.58 -4.50 18.20
N HIS A 228 8.73 -4.80 18.79
CA HIS A 228 9.89 -3.90 18.83
C HIS A 228 11.13 -4.71 18.45
N THR A 229 11.61 -4.50 17.23
CA THR A 229 12.71 -5.30 16.64
C THR A 229 13.31 -4.64 15.41
N HIS A 230 14.61 -4.86 15.22
CA HIS A 230 15.29 -4.55 13.97
C HIS A 230 15.17 -5.72 12.99
N PHE A 231 14.42 -5.55 11.91
CA PHE A 231 14.20 -6.62 10.92
C PHE A 231 15.45 -6.98 10.11
N LEU A 232 16.39 -6.04 9.97
CA LEU A 232 17.65 -6.24 9.24
C LEU A 232 18.78 -6.78 10.12
N ASP A 233 18.57 -6.87 11.43
CA ASP A 233 19.57 -7.41 12.34
C ASP A 233 19.48 -8.93 12.41
N LYS A 234 20.52 -9.58 11.86
CA LYS A 234 20.62 -11.06 11.79
C LYS A 234 20.51 -11.74 13.15
N ARG A 235 20.85 -11.05 14.25
CA ARG A 235 20.75 -11.59 15.61
C ARG A 235 19.29 -11.93 15.97
N PHE A 236 18.33 -11.25 15.38
CA PHE A 236 16.90 -11.39 15.68
C PHE A 236 16.12 -12.22 14.65
N ASN A 237 16.81 -12.86 13.70
CA ASN A 237 16.18 -13.65 12.64
C ASN A 237 15.19 -14.69 13.17
N THR A 238 15.53 -15.39 14.27
CA THR A 238 14.64 -16.40 14.86
C THR A 238 13.34 -15.78 15.35
N PHE A 239 13.42 -14.69 16.13
CA PHE A 239 12.25 -13.95 16.60
C PHE A 239 11.43 -13.39 15.43
N ASN A 240 12.07 -12.70 14.49
CA ASN A 240 11.42 -12.08 13.34
C ASN A 240 10.72 -13.12 12.46
N SER A 241 11.36 -14.27 12.20
CA SER A 241 10.77 -15.37 11.42
C SER A 241 9.55 -15.97 12.12
N HIS A 242 9.61 -16.10 13.44
CA HIS A 242 8.49 -16.62 14.23
C HIS A 242 7.29 -15.67 14.18
N ILE A 243 7.52 -14.36 14.34
CA ILE A 243 6.48 -13.33 14.20
C ILE A 243 5.87 -13.35 12.79
N ILE A 244 6.70 -13.36 11.74
CA ILE A 244 6.24 -13.40 10.34
C ILE A 244 5.37 -14.63 10.08
N LYS A 245 5.75 -15.80 10.58
CA LYS A 245 4.94 -17.04 10.47
C LYS A 245 3.56 -16.87 11.11
N HIS A 246 3.50 -16.26 12.30
CA HIS A 246 2.21 -16.01 12.96
C HIS A 246 1.37 -14.98 12.21
N LEU A 247 1.98 -13.93 11.65
CA LEU A 247 1.32 -12.93 10.80
C LEU A 247 0.76 -13.56 9.52
N GLN A 248 1.51 -14.49 8.90
CA GLN A 248 1.05 -15.25 7.75
C GLN A 248 -0.17 -16.12 8.09
N HIS A 249 -0.11 -16.83 9.22
CA HIS A 249 -1.25 -17.63 9.70
C HIS A 249 -2.48 -16.76 10.02
N ALA A 250 -2.29 -15.57 10.60
CA ALA A 250 -3.36 -14.61 10.87
C ALA A 250 -3.91 -13.92 9.61
N LYS A 251 -3.25 -14.07 8.46
CA LYS A 251 -3.49 -13.32 7.22
C LYS A 251 -3.39 -11.80 7.38
N MET A 252 -2.44 -11.32 8.19
CA MET A 252 -2.19 -9.89 8.41
C MET A 252 -1.35 -9.28 7.27
N TYR A 253 -1.84 -9.38 6.03
CA TYR A 253 -1.10 -8.98 4.82
C TYR A 253 -0.65 -7.52 4.81
N LYS A 254 -1.40 -6.59 5.43
CA LYS A 254 -1.00 -5.18 5.52
C LYS A 254 0.30 -5.02 6.32
N ILE A 255 0.41 -5.74 7.43
CA ILE A 255 1.62 -5.71 8.28
C ILE A 255 2.76 -6.49 7.61
N LEU A 256 2.49 -7.63 6.99
CA LEU A 256 3.50 -8.36 6.23
C LEU A 256 4.08 -7.51 5.08
N LEU A 257 3.23 -6.73 4.42
CA LEU A 257 3.62 -5.77 3.39
C LEU A 257 4.51 -4.66 3.95
N ILE A 258 4.18 -4.11 5.12
CA ILE A 258 5.03 -3.14 5.83
C ILE A 258 6.40 -3.75 6.17
N ILE A 259 6.43 -4.96 6.73
CA ILE A 259 7.68 -5.65 7.10
C ILE A 259 8.56 -5.89 5.88
N ASP A 260 7.98 -6.38 4.77
CA ASP A 260 8.72 -6.57 3.53
C ASP A 260 9.31 -5.25 3.00
N ARG A 261 8.57 -4.14 3.12
CA ARG A 261 9.04 -2.80 2.75
C ARG A 261 10.14 -2.27 3.67
N ILE A 262 10.10 -2.57 4.98
CA ILE A 262 11.20 -2.28 5.91
C ILE A 262 12.47 -3.02 5.46
N ILE A 263 12.34 -4.33 5.18
CA ILE A 263 13.47 -5.20 4.81
C ILE A 263 14.09 -4.80 3.47
N ASN A 264 13.27 -4.53 2.45
CA ASN A 264 13.76 -4.25 1.10
C ASN A 264 14.04 -2.76 0.85
N ASN A 265 13.64 -1.89 1.78
CA ASN A 265 13.60 -0.43 1.62
C ASN A 265 12.85 0.08 0.37
N LYS A 266 12.06 -0.77 -0.27
CA LYS A 266 11.21 -0.49 -1.45
C LYS A 266 10.05 -1.48 -1.53
N TRP A 267 9.03 -1.13 -2.30
CA TRP A 267 7.96 -2.03 -2.68
C TRP A 267 8.43 -2.97 -3.78
N VAL A 268 8.62 -4.25 -3.45
CA VAL A 268 9.12 -5.23 -4.40
C VAL A 268 7.96 -5.97 -5.09
N ILE A 269 7.85 -5.77 -6.40
CA ILE A 269 6.92 -6.47 -7.28
C ILE A 269 7.70 -7.56 -8.03
N ARG A 270 7.32 -8.82 -7.83
CA ARG A 270 7.93 -9.96 -8.50
C ARG A 270 7.12 -10.34 -9.73
N THR A 271 7.77 -10.38 -10.89
CA THR A 271 7.14 -10.75 -12.16
C THR A 271 7.69 -12.06 -12.70
N PRO A 272 6.88 -12.89 -13.40
CA PRO A 272 7.38 -14.09 -14.07
C PRO A 272 8.46 -13.76 -15.10
N LYS A 273 9.64 -14.36 -14.98
CA LYS A 273 10.64 -14.31 -16.06
C LYS A 273 10.11 -15.10 -17.27
N GLN A 274 10.10 -14.47 -18.44
CA GLN A 274 9.64 -15.07 -19.70
C GLN A 274 10.84 -15.42 -20.60
N PRO A 275 10.71 -16.39 -21.52
CA PRO A 275 9.51 -17.17 -21.83
C PRO A 275 9.22 -18.29 -20.83
N LEU A 276 7.95 -18.48 -20.48
CA LEU A 276 7.45 -19.70 -19.83
C LEU A 276 6.67 -20.57 -20.83
N GLY A 277 6.60 -21.87 -20.57
CA GLY A 277 5.86 -22.83 -21.38
C GLY A 277 4.35 -22.86 -21.12
N GLY A 278 3.60 -23.47 -22.04
CA GLY A 278 2.16 -23.73 -21.89
C GLY A 278 1.32 -22.46 -21.73
N ILE A 279 0.33 -22.52 -20.82
CA ILE A 279 -0.57 -21.39 -20.54
C ILE A 279 0.18 -20.18 -19.98
N TRP A 280 1.39 -20.35 -19.43
CA TRP A 280 2.14 -19.27 -18.78
C TRP A 280 2.91 -18.36 -19.73
N ARG A 281 2.97 -18.72 -21.03
CA ARG A 281 3.62 -17.93 -22.06
C ARG A 281 3.01 -16.53 -22.14
N HIS A 282 3.86 -15.51 -22.12
CA HIS A 282 3.44 -14.12 -22.14
C HIS A 282 4.49 -13.24 -22.84
N THR A 283 4.06 -12.21 -23.56
CA THR A 283 4.89 -11.27 -24.33
C THR A 283 5.40 -10.08 -23.51
N ASN A 284 5.08 -10.05 -22.21
CA ASN A 284 5.33 -8.94 -21.29
C ASN A 284 4.74 -7.59 -21.75
N ASP A 285 3.61 -7.63 -22.45
CA ASP A 285 2.83 -6.43 -22.77
C ASP A 285 1.82 -6.07 -21.66
N SER A 286 0.94 -5.11 -21.94
CA SER A 286 -0.21 -4.77 -21.10
C SER A 286 0.23 -4.38 -19.68
N TYR A 287 -0.23 -5.08 -18.62
CA TYR A 287 0.13 -4.72 -17.24
C TYR A 287 1.62 -4.79 -16.96
N ARG A 288 2.32 -5.75 -17.57
CA ARG A 288 3.76 -5.93 -17.33
C ARG A 288 4.58 -4.81 -17.94
N GLU A 289 4.09 -4.24 -19.04
CA GLU A 289 4.61 -3.00 -19.61
C GLU A 289 4.30 -1.80 -18.70
N LEU A 290 3.10 -1.73 -18.10
CA LEU A 290 2.75 -0.69 -17.12
C LEU A 290 3.65 -0.73 -15.87
N LEU A 291 4.03 -1.92 -15.38
CA LEU A 291 4.96 -2.07 -14.25
C LEU A 291 6.33 -1.43 -14.52
N ILE A 292 6.83 -1.51 -15.75
CA ILE A 292 8.09 -0.86 -16.14
C ILE A 292 7.96 0.67 -16.00
N LEU A 293 6.83 1.24 -16.44
CA LEU A 293 6.56 2.67 -16.29
C LEU A 293 6.38 3.08 -14.83
N ILE A 294 5.70 2.26 -14.01
CA ILE A 294 5.55 2.51 -12.57
C ILE A 294 6.93 2.56 -11.91
N HIS A 295 7.79 1.56 -12.18
CA HIS A 295 9.16 1.55 -11.65
C HIS A 295 9.96 2.77 -12.11
N TYR A 296 9.83 3.16 -13.38
CA TYR A 296 10.52 4.35 -13.91
C TYR A 296 10.05 5.65 -13.23
N ASN A 297 8.74 5.79 -12.99
CA ASN A 297 8.15 6.99 -12.42
C ASN A 297 8.15 7.02 -10.88
N ASN A 298 8.41 5.89 -10.20
CA ASN A 298 8.41 5.79 -8.75
C ASN A 298 9.65 5.07 -8.21
N LYS A 299 10.54 5.83 -7.58
CA LYS A 299 11.80 5.33 -6.98
C LYS A 299 11.60 4.38 -5.80
N ASP A 300 10.41 4.40 -5.20
CA ASP A 300 9.99 3.55 -4.08
C ASP A 300 9.53 2.15 -4.54
N VAL A 301 9.41 1.92 -5.86
CA VAL A 301 8.98 0.64 -6.43
C VAL A 301 10.14 -0.04 -7.14
N GLU A 302 10.28 -1.34 -6.91
CA GLU A 302 11.24 -2.19 -7.62
C GLU A 302 10.52 -3.38 -8.26
N VAL A 303 10.79 -3.61 -9.55
CA VAL A 303 10.20 -4.71 -10.31
C VAL A 303 11.28 -5.74 -10.61
N ILE A 304 11.15 -6.94 -10.05
CA ILE A 304 12.16 -7.99 -10.10
C ILE A 304 11.61 -9.21 -10.85
N PRO A 305 12.18 -9.57 -12.01
CA PRO A 305 11.91 -10.84 -12.66
C PRO A 305 12.33 -11.99 -11.73
N SER A 306 11.42 -12.95 -11.50
CA SER A 306 11.68 -14.12 -10.68
C SER A 306 11.45 -15.40 -11.49
N GLU A 307 12.35 -16.36 -11.29
CA GLU A 307 12.24 -17.70 -11.86
C GLU A 307 11.10 -18.48 -11.19
N ASN A 308 10.54 -19.47 -11.90
CA ASN A 308 9.58 -20.44 -11.36
C ASN A 308 8.28 -19.86 -10.76
N ILE A 309 7.89 -18.63 -11.12
CA ILE A 309 6.58 -18.07 -10.76
C ILE A 309 5.73 -17.83 -12.00
N GLY A 310 4.44 -18.16 -11.94
CA GLY A 310 3.48 -17.93 -13.04
C GLY A 310 2.72 -16.61 -12.96
N HIS A 311 2.69 -16.00 -11.78
CA HIS A 311 1.89 -14.82 -11.42
C HIS A 311 2.75 -13.63 -10.97
N ILE A 312 2.13 -12.46 -10.88
CA ILE A 312 2.75 -11.24 -10.37
C ILE A 312 2.40 -11.08 -8.89
N TRP A 313 3.42 -10.91 -8.06
CA TRP A 313 3.27 -10.80 -6.62
C TRP A 313 3.80 -9.48 -6.11
N LEU A 314 3.03 -8.82 -5.25
CA LEU A 314 3.57 -7.80 -4.35
C LEU A 314 3.92 -8.53 -3.05
N THR A 315 5.21 -8.58 -2.72
CA THR A 315 5.74 -9.46 -1.66
C THR A 315 5.45 -10.95 -1.98
N GLN A 316 5.14 -11.77 -0.97
CA GLN A 316 4.70 -13.17 -1.15
C GLN A 316 3.22 -13.37 -0.83
N ASN A 317 2.51 -12.35 -0.36
CA ASN A 317 1.17 -12.51 0.23
C ASN A 317 0.05 -11.89 -0.61
N ILE A 318 0.39 -10.97 -1.52
CA ILE A 318 -0.58 -10.18 -2.28
C ILE A 318 -0.41 -10.47 -3.77
N LEU A 319 -1.48 -10.98 -4.39
CA LEU A 319 -1.50 -11.34 -5.80
C LEU A 319 -2.05 -10.20 -6.64
N LEU A 320 -1.26 -9.73 -7.61
CA LEU A 320 -1.66 -8.76 -8.61
C LEU A 320 -2.14 -9.52 -9.85
N TYR A 321 -3.43 -9.87 -9.89
CA TYR A 321 -3.95 -10.81 -10.89
C TYR A 321 -4.10 -10.16 -12.28
N ASP A 322 -3.09 -10.39 -13.14
CA ASP A 322 -2.98 -9.80 -14.49
C ASP A 322 -3.59 -10.64 -15.62
N ARG A 323 -4.18 -11.79 -15.28
CA ARG A 323 -4.65 -12.78 -16.26
C ARG A 323 -6.08 -12.52 -16.72
N PRO A 324 -6.44 -12.90 -17.96
CA PRO A 324 -7.73 -12.55 -18.54
C PRO A 324 -8.92 -13.32 -17.96
N THR A 325 -8.70 -14.55 -17.49
CA THR A 325 -9.73 -15.45 -16.94
C THR A 325 -9.17 -16.20 -15.74
N LEU A 326 -9.98 -17.04 -15.10
CA LEU A 326 -9.55 -17.92 -13.99
C LEU A 326 -8.81 -19.19 -14.44
N GLU A 327 -8.50 -19.35 -15.72
CA GLU A 327 -7.72 -20.49 -16.24
C GLU A 327 -6.33 -20.59 -15.58
N TRP A 328 -5.76 -19.46 -15.15
CA TRP A 328 -4.49 -19.37 -14.44
C TRP A 328 -4.62 -19.44 -12.92
N TYR A 329 -5.83 -19.53 -12.37
CA TYR A 329 -6.06 -19.53 -10.91
C TYR A 329 -5.70 -20.88 -10.29
N ASP A 330 -4.40 -21.11 -10.14
CA ASP A 330 -3.77 -22.32 -9.62
C ASP A 330 -3.67 -22.34 -8.08
N ASN A 331 -3.06 -23.39 -7.52
CA ASN A 331 -2.86 -23.50 -6.07
C ASN A 331 -1.94 -22.41 -5.51
N THR A 332 -1.01 -21.90 -6.31
CA THR A 332 -0.15 -20.76 -5.95
C THR A 332 -0.97 -19.49 -5.82
N ALA A 333 -1.91 -19.22 -6.73
CA ALA A 333 -2.82 -18.08 -6.60
C ALA A 333 -3.75 -18.21 -5.37
N LYS A 334 -4.23 -19.42 -5.08
CA LYS A 334 -5.11 -19.70 -3.92
C LYS A 334 -4.43 -19.43 -2.58
N SER A 335 -3.10 -19.53 -2.49
CA SER A 335 -2.36 -19.26 -1.24
C SER A 335 -2.22 -17.77 -0.92
N SER A 336 -2.62 -16.87 -1.84
CA SER A 336 -2.62 -15.43 -1.58
C SER A 336 -3.54 -15.08 -0.40
N GLN A 337 -3.09 -14.12 0.40
CA GLN A 337 -3.89 -13.55 1.49
C GLN A 337 -4.85 -12.47 0.98
N LEU A 338 -4.44 -11.77 -0.08
CA LEU A 338 -5.24 -10.79 -0.81
C LEU A 338 -4.97 -10.94 -2.32
N LEU A 339 -6.04 -10.95 -3.12
CA LEU A 339 -6.00 -10.96 -4.58
C LEU A 339 -6.65 -9.69 -5.13
N LEU A 340 -5.89 -8.91 -5.89
CA LEU A 340 -6.37 -7.73 -6.59
C LEU A 340 -6.81 -8.15 -7.99
N LEU A 341 -8.12 -8.13 -8.26
CA LEU A 341 -8.70 -8.70 -9.47
C LEU A 341 -8.71 -7.68 -10.62
N GLY A 342 -7.73 -7.80 -11.52
CA GLY A 342 -7.57 -6.91 -12.67
C GLY A 342 -8.65 -7.09 -13.76
N ASN A 343 -8.55 -8.13 -14.59
CA ASN A 343 -9.40 -8.33 -15.80
C ASN A 343 -10.77 -9.01 -15.51
N GLY A 344 -11.07 -9.31 -14.24
CA GLY A 344 -12.26 -10.06 -13.82
C GLY A 344 -13.41 -9.19 -13.34
N SER A 345 -14.61 -9.77 -13.28
CA SER A 345 -15.76 -9.22 -12.57
C SER A 345 -15.77 -9.72 -11.13
N ILE A 346 -15.96 -8.81 -10.17
CA ILE A 346 -16.07 -9.20 -8.75
C ILE A 346 -17.31 -10.08 -8.51
N GLU A 347 -18.36 -9.91 -9.33
CA GLU A 347 -19.62 -10.64 -9.23
C GLU A 347 -19.60 -12.03 -9.89
N LYS A 348 -18.64 -12.29 -10.79
CA LYS A 348 -18.51 -13.59 -11.46
C LYS A 348 -17.24 -14.29 -10.98
N GLU A 349 -16.08 -13.87 -11.48
CA GLU A 349 -14.80 -14.46 -11.13
C GLU A 349 -14.45 -14.26 -9.64
N GLY A 350 -14.76 -13.08 -9.09
CA GLY A 350 -14.54 -12.78 -7.68
C GLY A 350 -15.31 -13.71 -6.73
N ARG A 351 -16.56 -14.08 -7.06
CA ARG A 351 -17.34 -15.03 -6.24
C ARG A 351 -16.69 -16.42 -6.18
N ILE A 352 -16.15 -16.90 -7.31
CA ILE A 352 -15.43 -18.18 -7.37
C ILE A 352 -14.17 -18.13 -6.50
N ILE A 353 -13.41 -17.03 -6.55
CA ILE A 353 -12.21 -16.82 -5.73
C ILE A 353 -12.57 -16.79 -4.24
N LYS A 354 -13.62 -16.05 -3.85
CA LYS A 354 -14.09 -15.97 -2.45
C LYS A 354 -14.44 -17.35 -1.88
N ASN A 355 -15.07 -18.22 -2.68
CA ASN A 355 -15.42 -19.58 -2.27
C ASN A 355 -14.18 -20.47 -1.99
N ASN A 356 -12.98 -20.04 -2.40
CA ASN A 356 -11.71 -20.70 -2.08
C ASN A 356 -11.00 -20.08 -0.85
N ASN A 357 -11.70 -19.30 -0.01
CA ASN A 357 -11.15 -18.61 1.17
C ASN A 357 -10.02 -17.61 0.88
N THR A 358 -9.94 -17.12 -0.36
CA THR A 358 -9.04 -16.04 -0.77
C THR A 358 -9.78 -14.72 -0.72
N LYS A 359 -9.24 -13.73 0.02
CA LYS A 359 -9.79 -12.37 0.01
C LYS A 359 -9.53 -11.78 -1.37
N VAL A 360 -10.56 -11.25 -2.01
CA VAL A 360 -10.47 -10.65 -3.34
C VAL A 360 -11.19 -9.32 -3.38
N VAL A 361 -10.57 -8.36 -4.03
CA VAL A 361 -11.09 -7.00 -4.22
C VAL A 361 -11.04 -6.62 -5.70
N PRO A 362 -11.96 -5.76 -6.17
CA PRO A 362 -11.81 -5.14 -7.47
C PRO A 362 -10.52 -4.31 -7.49
N TRP A 363 -9.95 -4.12 -8.68
CA TRP A 363 -8.70 -3.37 -8.84
C TRP A 363 -8.70 -2.62 -10.18
N ILE A 364 -7.57 -2.02 -10.55
CA ILE A 364 -7.38 -1.30 -11.79
C ILE A 364 -7.47 -2.23 -13.02
N PHE A 365 -7.51 -1.61 -14.19
CA PHE A 365 -7.26 -2.28 -15.46
C PHE A 365 -6.42 -1.38 -16.36
N TRP A 366 -5.78 -1.96 -17.38
CA TRP A 366 -4.67 -1.31 -18.10
C TRP A 366 -4.84 -1.33 -19.63
N PRO A 367 -4.22 -0.37 -20.35
CA PRO A 367 -4.12 -0.40 -21.81
C PRO A 367 -3.34 -1.60 -22.33
N ARG A 368 -3.48 -1.89 -23.63
CA ARG A 368 -2.70 -2.96 -24.27
C ARG A 368 -1.22 -2.59 -24.45
N LYS A 369 -0.92 -1.33 -24.76
CA LYS A 369 0.45 -0.77 -24.85
C LYS A 369 0.59 0.54 -24.06
N PRO A 370 0.72 0.47 -22.73
CA PRO A 370 0.82 1.65 -21.87
C PRO A 370 1.93 2.64 -22.28
N MET A 371 3.11 2.19 -22.72
CA MET A 371 4.20 3.10 -23.09
C MET A 371 3.88 3.92 -24.34
N VAL A 372 3.27 3.27 -25.35
CA VAL A 372 2.86 3.96 -26.57
C VAL A 372 1.76 4.97 -26.26
N LEU A 373 0.81 4.58 -25.43
CA LEU A 373 -0.31 5.42 -25.04
C LEU A 373 0.15 6.64 -24.25
N GLU A 374 0.95 6.46 -23.19
CA GLU A 374 1.46 7.59 -22.39
C GLU A 374 2.37 8.51 -23.22
N LYS A 375 3.12 7.97 -24.17
CA LYS A 375 3.87 8.79 -25.14
C LYS A 375 2.95 9.63 -26.01
N ILE A 376 1.87 9.06 -26.54
CA ILE A 376 0.89 9.81 -27.34
C ILE A 376 0.25 10.91 -26.52
N LEU A 377 -0.16 10.63 -25.28
CA LEU A 377 -0.74 11.64 -24.38
C LEU A 377 0.25 12.78 -24.10
N LYS A 378 1.53 12.45 -23.84
CA LYS A 378 2.57 13.45 -23.63
C LYS A 378 2.79 14.33 -24.86
N ASP A 379 2.82 13.73 -26.05
CA ASP A 379 3.18 14.42 -27.29
C ASP A 379 1.99 15.18 -27.91
N ASN A 380 0.75 14.75 -27.65
CA ASN A 380 -0.44 15.24 -28.37
C ASN A 380 -1.61 15.68 -27.47
N GLY A 381 -1.62 15.34 -26.18
CA GLY A 381 -2.76 15.57 -25.29
C GLY A 381 -4.07 14.95 -25.81
N ILE A 382 -5.20 15.47 -25.32
CA ILE A 382 -6.56 15.11 -25.77
C ILE A 382 -7.11 16.17 -26.72
N LEU A 383 -8.14 15.83 -27.51
CA LEU A 383 -8.83 16.75 -28.42
C LEU A 383 -10.13 17.29 -27.82
N SER A 384 -10.45 18.54 -28.16
CA SER A 384 -11.76 19.16 -27.94
C SER A 384 -12.85 18.52 -28.79
N PHE A 385 -14.11 18.94 -28.59
CA PHE A 385 -15.26 18.41 -29.33
C PHE A 385 -15.18 18.72 -30.84
N GLU A 386 -14.70 19.92 -31.18
CA GLU A 386 -14.57 20.43 -32.56
C GLU A 386 -13.47 19.73 -33.35
N GLU A 387 -12.35 19.43 -32.69
CA GLU A 387 -11.19 18.81 -33.34
C GLU A 387 -11.40 17.31 -33.62
N ARG A 388 -12.43 16.70 -33.04
CA ARG A 388 -12.77 15.29 -33.26
C ARG A 388 -13.57 15.12 -34.54
N THR A 389 -12.96 14.42 -35.49
CA THR A 389 -13.46 14.24 -36.86
C THR A 389 -14.39 13.03 -37.01
N CYS A 390 -14.51 12.16 -36.00
CA CYS A 390 -15.37 10.99 -36.03
C CYS A 390 -16.35 11.03 -34.86
N ASN A 391 -17.63 10.75 -35.09
CA ASN A 391 -18.61 10.74 -34.02
C ASN A 391 -18.51 9.48 -33.16
N SER A 392 -18.49 8.29 -33.76
CA SER A 392 -18.45 7.03 -33.03
C SER A 392 -17.56 5.98 -33.71
N ILE A 393 -16.73 5.30 -32.91
CA ILE A 393 -15.73 4.35 -33.43
C ILE A 393 -15.77 2.98 -32.74
N PHE A 394 -15.45 1.94 -33.51
CA PHE A 394 -15.07 0.62 -33.01
C PHE A 394 -13.93 0.08 -33.86
N ILE A 395 -12.81 -0.28 -33.23
CA ILE A 395 -11.72 -1.02 -33.88
C ILE A 395 -11.40 -2.25 -33.02
N GLY A 396 -11.71 -3.44 -33.52
CA GLY A 396 -11.49 -4.69 -32.82
C GLY A 396 -11.04 -5.82 -33.74
N ASN A 397 -10.52 -6.87 -33.12
CA ASN A 397 -10.08 -8.09 -33.77
C ASN A 397 -10.38 -9.33 -32.91
N PHE A 398 -11.07 -10.34 -33.43
CA PHE A 398 -11.33 -11.57 -32.67
C PHE A 398 -10.44 -12.73 -33.13
N GLU A 399 -9.84 -13.38 -32.14
CA GLU A 399 -8.85 -14.46 -32.32
C GLU A 399 -9.38 -15.80 -31.80
N ASN A 400 -10.46 -15.78 -31.01
CA ASN A 400 -11.06 -16.98 -30.44
C ASN A 400 -12.60 -16.94 -30.45
N PRO A 401 -13.26 -18.10 -30.27
CA PRO A 401 -14.73 -18.20 -30.28
C PRO A 401 -15.43 -17.36 -29.21
N VAL A 402 -14.81 -17.18 -28.04
CA VAL A 402 -15.37 -16.37 -26.95
C VAL A 402 -15.49 -14.91 -27.39
N GLN A 403 -14.41 -14.33 -27.93
CA GLN A 403 -14.43 -12.97 -28.46
C GLN A 403 -15.39 -12.82 -29.64
N GLN A 404 -15.44 -13.81 -30.55
CA GLN A 404 -16.35 -13.79 -31.69
C GLN A 404 -17.81 -13.72 -31.24
N LYS A 405 -18.19 -14.52 -30.24
CA LYS A 405 -19.54 -14.53 -29.65
C LYS A 405 -19.96 -13.14 -29.18
N PHE A 406 -19.09 -12.41 -28.50
CA PHE A 406 -19.43 -11.09 -27.94
C PHE A 406 -19.29 -9.93 -28.92
N ARG A 407 -18.73 -10.15 -30.12
CA ARG A 407 -18.50 -9.10 -31.12
C ARG A 407 -19.43 -9.18 -32.33
N ASN A 408 -19.98 -10.36 -32.59
CA ASN A 408 -20.90 -10.59 -33.71
C ASN A 408 -22.36 -10.83 -33.26
N ASN A 409 -22.68 -10.68 -31.98
CA ASN A 409 -24.03 -10.91 -31.45
C ASN A 409 -25.04 -9.79 -31.79
N THR A 410 -24.58 -8.64 -32.26
CA THR A 410 -25.43 -7.47 -32.49
C THR A 410 -24.86 -6.62 -33.63
N ASN A 411 -25.73 -6.08 -34.49
CA ASN A 411 -25.32 -5.28 -35.67
C ASN A 411 -24.94 -3.84 -35.28
N TRP A 412 -23.87 -3.69 -34.50
CA TRP A 412 -23.35 -2.39 -34.08
C TRP A 412 -22.83 -1.54 -35.24
N SER A 413 -22.37 -2.16 -36.33
CA SER A 413 -21.94 -1.48 -37.56
C SER A 413 -23.04 -0.63 -38.21
N SER A 414 -24.31 -0.85 -37.87
CA SER A 414 -25.42 -0.04 -38.38
C SER A 414 -25.52 1.37 -37.78
N VAL A 415 -24.85 1.61 -36.64
CA VAL A 415 -24.96 2.88 -35.88
C VAL A 415 -23.62 3.47 -35.45
N ILE A 416 -22.52 2.74 -35.66
CA ILE A 416 -21.17 3.21 -35.42
C ILE A 416 -20.60 3.75 -36.74
N GLU A 417 -20.13 4.99 -36.74
CA GLU A 417 -19.65 5.69 -37.94
C GLU A 417 -18.40 5.01 -38.54
N GLU A 418 -17.39 4.74 -37.71
CA GLU A 418 -16.21 4.00 -38.12
C GLU A 418 -16.15 2.64 -37.42
N PHE A 419 -16.51 1.57 -38.13
CA PHE A 419 -16.55 0.21 -37.57
C PHE A 419 -15.60 -0.74 -38.30
N HIS A 420 -14.61 -1.27 -37.57
CA HIS A 420 -13.69 -2.30 -38.05
C HIS A 420 -13.66 -3.48 -37.06
N CYS A 421 -14.08 -4.66 -37.50
CA CYS A 421 -13.97 -5.90 -36.72
C CYS A 421 -13.34 -7.00 -37.57
N THR A 422 -12.04 -7.23 -37.41
CA THR A 422 -11.29 -8.23 -38.18
C THR A 422 -11.25 -9.60 -37.47
N LYS A 423 -10.87 -10.65 -38.22
CA LYS A 423 -10.67 -12.01 -37.73
C LYS A 423 -9.21 -12.42 -37.90
N GLY A 424 -8.66 -13.17 -36.93
CA GLY A 424 -7.31 -13.74 -37.01
C GLY A 424 -6.29 -12.90 -36.24
N SER A 425 -4.99 -13.09 -36.46
CA SER A 425 -3.93 -12.40 -35.70
C SER A 425 -3.41 -11.12 -36.35
N GLN A 426 -3.79 -10.85 -37.61
CA GLN A 426 -3.41 -9.61 -38.29
C GLN A 426 -4.35 -8.47 -37.88
N HIS A 427 -3.75 -7.38 -37.41
CA HIS A 427 -4.47 -6.16 -37.08
C HIS A 427 -4.47 -5.21 -38.28
N LYS A 428 -5.63 -4.58 -38.54
CA LYS A 428 -5.81 -3.61 -39.64
C LYS A 428 -4.95 -2.36 -39.51
N PHE A 429 -4.65 -1.96 -38.28
CA PHE A 429 -3.88 -0.75 -37.96
C PHE A 429 -2.72 -1.11 -37.04
N THR A 430 -1.63 -0.36 -37.14
CA THR A 430 -0.61 -0.34 -36.10
C THR A 430 -1.22 0.17 -34.79
N HIS A 431 -0.59 -0.14 -33.65
CA HIS A 431 -1.14 0.29 -32.36
C HIS A 431 -1.18 1.82 -32.20
N LYS A 432 -0.19 2.54 -32.78
CA LYS A 432 -0.20 4.01 -32.79
C LYS A 432 -1.37 4.56 -33.61
N GLU A 433 -1.59 4.05 -34.83
CA GLU A 433 -2.73 4.47 -35.66
C GLU A 433 -4.07 4.17 -34.98
N TYR A 434 -4.19 3.00 -34.35
CA TYR A 434 -5.35 2.64 -33.54
C TYR A 434 -5.63 3.68 -32.45
N LEU A 435 -4.63 4.03 -31.63
CA LEU A 435 -4.79 5.01 -30.55
C LEU A 435 -5.10 6.41 -31.08
N MET A 436 -4.48 6.84 -32.19
CA MET A 436 -4.79 8.12 -32.83
C MET A 436 -6.22 8.17 -33.37
N LYS A 437 -6.74 7.07 -33.90
CA LYS A 437 -8.15 6.95 -34.31
C LYS A 437 -9.12 6.99 -33.14
N LEU A 438 -8.77 6.36 -32.02
CA LEU A 438 -9.58 6.51 -30.80
C LEU A 438 -9.63 7.96 -30.34
N ARG A 439 -8.49 8.67 -30.38
CA ARG A 439 -8.37 10.09 -30.02
C ARG A 439 -9.20 11.02 -30.91
N SER A 440 -9.36 10.70 -32.20
CA SER A 440 -10.17 11.50 -33.13
C SER A 440 -11.68 11.28 -33.02
N ALA A 441 -12.14 10.29 -32.25
CA ALA A 441 -13.55 9.96 -32.11
C ALA A 441 -14.19 10.63 -30.88
N ARG A 442 -15.48 10.99 -30.92
CA ARG A 442 -16.21 11.50 -29.75
C ARG A 442 -16.65 10.38 -28.81
N PHE A 443 -17.15 9.29 -29.38
CA PHE A 443 -17.59 8.11 -28.64
C PHE A 443 -16.88 6.85 -29.15
N GLY A 444 -16.68 5.86 -28.28
CA GLY A 444 -16.06 4.58 -28.64
C GLY A 444 -16.79 3.39 -28.09
N LEU A 445 -17.16 2.43 -28.93
CA LEU A 445 -17.88 1.23 -28.52
C LEU A 445 -16.97 0.21 -27.82
N CYS A 446 -17.35 -0.20 -26.62
CA CYS A 446 -16.73 -1.26 -25.83
C CYS A 446 -17.54 -2.55 -25.95
N LEU A 447 -16.94 -3.55 -26.60
CA LEU A 447 -17.43 -4.93 -26.60
C LEU A 447 -16.48 -5.80 -25.77
N ARG A 448 -17.04 -6.83 -25.13
CA ARG A 448 -16.29 -7.72 -24.24
C ARG A 448 -15.09 -8.35 -24.96
N GLY A 449 -13.97 -8.45 -24.23
CA GLY A 449 -12.76 -9.13 -24.66
C GLY A 449 -12.82 -10.64 -24.44
N TYR A 450 -11.63 -11.23 -24.24
CA TYR A 450 -11.54 -12.61 -23.76
C TYR A 450 -11.91 -12.70 -22.27
N GLY A 451 -11.46 -11.72 -21.48
CA GLY A 451 -11.88 -11.51 -20.10
C GLY A 451 -13.23 -10.78 -19.96
N SER A 452 -13.56 -10.42 -18.72
CA SER A 452 -14.80 -9.68 -18.41
C SER A 452 -14.65 -8.17 -18.61
N LYS A 453 -13.42 -7.65 -18.63
CA LYS A 453 -13.07 -6.27 -18.99
C LYS A 453 -12.51 -6.17 -20.42
N CYS A 454 -12.31 -4.94 -20.90
CA CYS A 454 -11.82 -4.68 -22.26
C CYS A 454 -10.83 -3.52 -22.27
N HIS A 455 -9.60 -3.72 -22.79
CA HIS A 455 -8.56 -2.67 -22.80
C HIS A 455 -9.04 -1.34 -23.37
N ARG A 456 -9.99 -1.42 -24.32
CA ARG A 456 -10.54 -0.26 -24.99
C ARG A 456 -11.21 0.73 -24.03
N GLU A 457 -11.82 0.27 -22.93
CA GLU A 457 -12.50 1.18 -22.01
C GLU A 457 -11.52 2.18 -21.40
N VAL A 458 -10.35 1.71 -20.95
CA VAL A 458 -9.31 2.58 -20.38
C VAL A 458 -8.54 3.34 -21.46
N GLU A 459 -8.36 2.77 -22.66
CA GLU A 459 -7.73 3.46 -23.79
C GLU A 459 -8.59 4.63 -24.29
N LEU A 460 -9.91 4.45 -24.40
CA LEU A 460 -10.85 5.51 -24.76
C LEU A 460 -10.86 6.62 -23.70
N MET A 461 -11.01 6.23 -22.43
CA MET A 461 -11.01 7.20 -21.33
C MET A 461 -9.72 8.01 -21.28
N SER A 462 -8.57 7.38 -21.54
CA SER A 462 -7.27 8.08 -21.60
C SER A 462 -7.24 9.21 -22.63
N MET A 463 -7.92 9.05 -23.76
CA MET A 463 -7.96 10.03 -24.84
C MET A 463 -9.10 11.04 -24.69
N GLY A 464 -9.86 10.98 -23.59
CA GLY A 464 -11.10 11.75 -23.42
C GLY A 464 -12.22 11.33 -24.39
N THR A 465 -12.12 10.15 -25.00
CA THR A 465 -13.19 9.59 -25.84
C THR A 465 -14.18 8.89 -24.94
N VAL A 466 -15.47 9.24 -25.03
CA VAL A 466 -16.50 8.71 -24.13
C VAL A 466 -16.81 7.25 -24.49
N PRO A 467 -16.60 6.28 -23.59
CA PRO A 467 -16.93 4.89 -23.85
C PRO A 467 -18.45 4.66 -23.94
N ILE A 468 -18.85 3.82 -24.88
CA ILE A 468 -20.17 3.21 -24.97
C ILE A 468 -20.03 1.77 -24.47
N VAL A 469 -20.55 1.48 -23.28
CA VAL A 469 -20.41 0.20 -22.59
C VAL A 469 -21.63 -0.69 -22.86
N THR A 470 -21.38 -1.87 -23.41
CA THR A 470 -22.43 -2.89 -23.63
C THR A 470 -22.63 -3.75 -22.37
N PRO A 471 -23.80 -4.42 -22.20
CA PRO A 471 -24.13 -5.17 -20.98
C PRO A 471 -23.12 -6.26 -20.58
N GLU A 472 -22.38 -6.78 -21.55
CA GLU A 472 -21.40 -7.85 -21.33
C GLU A 472 -20.04 -7.35 -20.81
N VAL A 473 -19.81 -6.03 -20.80
CA VAL A 473 -18.54 -5.44 -20.32
C VAL A 473 -18.65 -5.08 -18.85
N SER A 474 -17.70 -5.59 -18.05
CA SER A 474 -17.67 -5.38 -16.60
C SER A 474 -17.04 -4.04 -16.19
N ILE A 475 -17.76 -2.94 -16.37
CA ILE A 475 -17.28 -1.59 -16.02
C ILE A 475 -17.35 -1.26 -14.53
N LYS A 476 -18.13 -2.01 -13.73
CA LYS A 476 -18.33 -1.73 -12.30
C LYS A 476 -17.30 -2.38 -11.37
N SER A 477 -16.48 -3.30 -11.88
CA SER A 477 -15.51 -4.07 -11.07
C SER A 477 -14.14 -3.40 -10.99
N TYR A 478 -14.10 -2.10 -10.70
CA TYR A 478 -12.87 -1.34 -10.43
C TYR A 478 -12.86 -0.90 -8.96
N ASP A 479 -11.67 -0.62 -8.42
CA ASP A 479 -11.55 -0.05 -7.06
C ASP A 479 -12.19 1.34 -6.97
N ASP A 480 -11.98 2.17 -8.00
CA ASP A 480 -12.71 3.42 -8.26
C ASP A 480 -13.59 3.24 -9.53
N PRO A 481 -14.83 2.72 -9.42
CA PRO A 481 -15.69 2.46 -10.57
C PRO A 481 -15.99 3.73 -11.38
N PRO A 482 -15.82 3.69 -12.73
CA PRO A 482 -16.42 4.69 -13.61
C PRO A 482 -17.93 4.81 -13.36
N ILE A 483 -18.47 6.00 -13.63
CA ILE A 483 -19.85 6.39 -13.31
C ILE A 483 -20.59 6.67 -14.62
N GLU A 484 -21.77 6.09 -14.80
CA GLU A 484 -22.59 6.30 -15.99
C GLU A 484 -23.02 7.78 -16.11
N ASN A 485 -23.04 8.31 -17.34
CA ASN A 485 -23.30 9.72 -17.68
C ASN A 485 -22.28 10.73 -17.12
N VAL A 486 -21.19 10.23 -16.51
CA VAL A 486 -20.02 11.04 -16.12
C VAL A 486 -18.80 10.56 -16.88
N HIS A 487 -18.54 9.25 -16.85
CA HIS A 487 -17.35 8.63 -17.45
C HIS A 487 -17.66 7.77 -18.66
N TYR A 488 -18.92 7.33 -18.85
CA TYR A 488 -19.33 6.47 -19.95
C TYR A 488 -20.85 6.52 -20.15
N ILE A 489 -21.36 5.97 -21.25
CA ILE A 489 -22.79 5.68 -21.44
C ILE A 489 -23.01 4.19 -21.69
N THR A 490 -24.16 3.65 -21.31
CA THR A 490 -24.55 2.29 -21.69
C THR A 490 -25.35 2.24 -22.98
N ALA A 491 -25.33 1.11 -23.67
CA ALA A 491 -26.32 0.80 -24.70
C ALA A 491 -26.51 -0.72 -24.81
N GLN A 492 -27.76 -1.19 -24.78
CA GLN A 492 -28.12 -2.60 -24.93
C GLN A 492 -28.22 -3.01 -26.40
N ASN A 493 -28.61 -2.07 -27.28
CA ASN A 493 -28.80 -2.33 -28.70
C ASN A 493 -28.53 -1.06 -29.55
N PRO A 494 -28.46 -1.20 -30.89
CA PRO A 494 -28.18 -0.07 -31.79
C PRO A 494 -29.22 1.07 -31.73
N VAL A 495 -30.51 0.74 -31.53
CA VAL A 495 -31.60 1.73 -31.49
C VAL A 495 -31.44 2.65 -30.29
N GLU A 496 -31.23 2.05 -29.11
CA GLU A 496 -30.98 2.79 -27.87
C GLU A 496 -29.72 3.66 -27.99
N LEU A 497 -28.63 3.13 -28.58
CA LEU A 497 -27.41 3.89 -28.79
C LEU A 497 -27.68 5.13 -29.64
N LYS A 498 -28.39 4.97 -30.77
CA LYS A 498 -28.72 6.09 -31.66
C LYS A 498 -29.47 7.20 -30.91
N GLN A 499 -30.46 6.84 -30.08
CA GLN A 499 -31.22 7.78 -29.26
C GLN A 499 -30.35 8.49 -28.21
N LYS A 500 -29.44 7.76 -27.54
CA LYS A 500 -28.54 8.35 -26.55
C LYS A 500 -27.57 9.33 -27.18
N LEU A 501 -26.98 8.99 -28.34
CA LEU A 501 -26.04 9.88 -29.02
C LEU A 501 -26.69 11.18 -29.51
N THR A 502 -27.97 11.17 -29.87
CA THR A 502 -28.69 12.41 -30.27
C THR A 502 -29.05 13.32 -29.08
N ASN A 503 -29.12 12.77 -27.88
CA ASN A 503 -29.55 13.50 -26.67
C ASN A 503 -28.37 14.09 -25.88
N ILE A 504 -27.14 13.74 -26.23
CA ILE A 504 -25.94 14.27 -25.57
C ILE A 504 -25.45 15.46 -26.40
N ASP A 505 -25.64 16.66 -25.88
CA ASP A 505 -25.11 17.86 -26.50
C ASP A 505 -23.59 18.00 -26.28
N LYS A 506 -23.00 19.01 -26.93
CA LYS A 506 -21.57 19.33 -26.83
C LYS A 506 -21.16 19.59 -25.38
N GLY A 507 -21.95 20.35 -24.61
CA GLY A 507 -21.61 20.72 -23.24
C GLY A 507 -21.50 19.50 -22.35
N LYS A 508 -22.49 18.62 -22.42
CA LYS A 508 -22.49 17.36 -21.68
C LYS A 508 -21.36 16.43 -22.12
N TRP A 509 -21.13 16.31 -23.44
CA TRP A 509 -20.02 15.50 -23.94
C TRP A 509 -18.67 16.00 -23.43
N THR A 510 -18.44 17.33 -23.44
CA THR A 510 -17.18 17.93 -22.98
C THR A 510 -16.93 17.64 -21.49
N GLU A 511 -17.97 17.78 -20.66
CA GLU A 511 -17.91 17.40 -19.25
C GLU A 511 -17.49 15.92 -19.09
N MET A 512 -18.12 15.02 -19.85
CA MET A 512 -17.80 13.59 -19.79
C MET A 512 -16.37 13.30 -20.27
N SER A 513 -15.95 13.92 -21.37
CA SER A 513 -14.60 13.76 -21.95
C SER A 513 -13.49 14.13 -20.96
N ILE A 514 -13.66 15.25 -20.24
CA ILE A 514 -12.72 15.70 -19.21
C ILE A 514 -12.68 14.68 -18.06
N ASN A 515 -13.86 14.31 -17.54
CA ASN A 515 -13.96 13.33 -16.46
C ASN A 515 -13.33 11.97 -16.84
N CYS A 516 -13.53 11.49 -18.07
CA CYS A 516 -12.88 10.29 -18.59
C CYS A 516 -11.35 10.38 -18.48
N HIS A 517 -10.78 11.48 -18.99
CA HIS A 517 -9.33 11.67 -18.99
C HIS A 517 -8.79 11.78 -17.57
N GLU A 518 -9.42 12.57 -16.70
CA GLU A 518 -9.03 12.73 -15.30
C GLU A 518 -9.10 11.40 -14.53
N TRP A 519 -10.15 10.61 -14.75
CA TRP A 519 -10.27 9.28 -14.16
C TRP A 519 -9.12 8.37 -14.59
N TYR A 520 -8.75 8.37 -15.87
CA TYR A 520 -7.59 7.60 -16.37
C TYR A 520 -6.29 8.08 -15.73
N MET A 521 -6.07 9.40 -15.68
CA MET A 521 -4.87 10.00 -15.11
C MET A 521 -4.71 9.66 -13.63
N ARG A 522 -5.82 9.59 -12.87
CA ARG A 522 -5.82 9.21 -11.46
C ARG A 522 -5.57 7.72 -11.25
N ASN A 523 -6.30 6.86 -11.97
CA ASN A 523 -6.40 5.44 -11.62
C ASN A 523 -5.45 4.52 -12.40
N VAL A 524 -5.03 4.89 -13.62
CA VAL A 524 -4.36 3.98 -14.55
C VAL A 524 -3.00 4.50 -15.03
N HIS A 525 -2.86 5.81 -15.22
CA HIS A 525 -1.59 6.39 -15.66
C HIS A 525 -0.46 6.04 -14.67
N SER A 526 0.70 5.64 -15.20
CA SER A 526 1.81 5.06 -14.43
C SER A 526 2.31 5.91 -13.25
N LYS A 527 2.24 7.24 -13.37
CA LYS A 527 2.55 8.20 -12.30
C LYS A 527 1.67 8.08 -11.05
N ASN A 528 0.42 7.63 -11.17
CA ASN A 528 -0.56 7.65 -10.08
C ASN A 528 -1.10 6.27 -9.70
N THR A 529 -1.17 5.34 -10.65
CA THR A 529 -1.79 4.02 -10.46
C THR A 529 -1.19 3.18 -9.33
N TRP A 530 0.08 3.42 -8.99
CA TRP A 530 0.71 2.79 -7.84
C TRP A 530 0.08 3.22 -6.51
N ASN A 531 -0.24 4.51 -6.36
CA ASN A 531 -0.96 5.00 -5.18
C ASN A 531 -2.33 4.36 -5.09
N THR A 532 -3.06 4.29 -6.21
CA THR A 532 -4.35 3.58 -6.29
C THR A 532 -4.25 2.12 -5.86
N THR A 533 -3.17 1.44 -6.27
CA THR A 533 -2.92 0.05 -5.88
C THR A 533 -2.68 -0.08 -4.37
N LEU A 534 -1.88 0.80 -3.77
CA LEU A 534 -1.63 0.78 -2.33
C LEU A 534 -2.87 1.20 -1.52
N ASP A 535 -3.62 2.20 -1.98
CA ASP A 535 -4.87 2.63 -1.34
C ASP A 535 -5.89 1.48 -1.34
N CYS A 536 -6.05 0.77 -2.47
CA CYS A 536 -6.87 -0.43 -2.56
C CYS A 536 -6.44 -1.49 -1.51
N ILE A 537 -5.14 -1.74 -1.37
CA ILE A 537 -4.61 -2.71 -0.39
C ILE A 537 -4.88 -2.26 1.05
N PHE A 538 -4.55 -1.04 1.41
CA PHE A 538 -4.65 -0.57 2.80
C PHE A 538 -6.09 -0.26 3.22
N ASN A 539 -7.00 0.02 2.28
CA ASN A 539 -8.43 0.21 2.55
C ASN A 539 -9.25 -1.09 2.48
N SER A 540 -8.72 -2.15 1.86
CA SER A 540 -9.42 -3.45 1.70
C SER A 540 -9.73 -4.21 2.98
#